data_AF-A0A357AHK2-F1
#
_entry.id   AF-A0A357AHK2-F1
#
_cell.length_a   1.000
_cell.length_b   1.000
_cell.length_c   1.000
_cell.angle_alpha   90.00
_cell.angle_beta   90.00
_cell.angle_gamma   90.00
#
_symmetry.space_group_name_H-M   'P 1'
#
loop_
_entity.id
_entity.type
_entity.pdbx_description
1 polymer ?
#
loop_
_entity_poly.entity_id
_entity_poly.type
_entity_poly.pdbx_seq_one_letter_code
_entity_poly.pdbx_strand_id
1 'polypeptide(L)'
;MGIIQLKEANCKNCYKCIRECPVKAISFNNEQAQVIEKECILCGKCILACPQNAKQVVSHLDNVQGMLNGRNKVYVSLAPSFASFFKGIDFGGMSDALKKLGF
;
A
#
# COMPACT_ATOMS: atom_id res chain seq x y z
N MET A 1 11.71 9.25 -0.72
CA MET A 1 10.46 9.10 0.05
C MET A 1 9.75 7.90 -0.53
N GLY A 2 10.02 6.73 0.04
CA GLY A 2 9.63 5.45 -0.52
C GLY A 2 8.15 5.17 -0.40
N ILE A 3 7.68 4.26 -1.26
CA ILE A 3 6.28 3.80 -1.31
C ILE A 3 5.90 3.00 -0.06
N ILE A 4 6.87 2.37 0.62
CA ILE A 4 6.67 1.64 1.87
C ILE A 4 7.23 2.48 3.03
N GLN A 5 6.34 2.99 3.89
CA GLN A 5 6.67 3.79 5.06
C GLN A 5 6.62 2.97 6.35
N LEU A 6 7.33 3.42 7.38
CA LEU A 6 7.30 2.86 8.73
C LEU A 6 6.63 3.84 9.69
N LYS A 7 5.61 3.39 10.42
CA LYS A 7 5.07 4.06 11.60
C LYS A 7 5.85 3.59 12.82
N GLU A 8 6.79 4.43 13.25
CA GLU A 8 7.79 4.10 14.27
C GLU A 8 7.15 3.66 15.59
N ALA A 9 6.11 4.38 16.03
CA ALA A 9 5.38 4.11 17.28
C ALA A 9 4.80 2.69 17.38
N ASN A 10 4.58 2.02 16.24
CA ASN A 10 4.01 0.68 16.20
C ASN A 10 5.09 -0.42 16.09
N CYS A 11 6.34 -0.10 15.77
CA CYS A 11 7.38 -1.11 15.60
C CYS A 11 7.81 -1.70 16.95
N LYS A 12 7.85 -3.04 17.04
CA LYS A 12 8.31 -3.78 18.24
C LYS A 12 9.60 -4.57 17.99
N ASN A 13 10.36 -4.22 16.96
CA ASN A 13 11.67 -4.81 16.63
C ASN A 13 11.67 -6.36 16.59
N CYS A 14 10.60 -6.99 16.10
CA CYS A 14 10.51 -8.45 15.99
C CYS A 14 11.30 -9.07 14.82
N TYR A 15 11.94 -8.23 13.99
CA TYR A 15 12.73 -8.58 12.81
C TYR A 15 12.02 -9.40 11.71
N LYS A 16 10.70 -9.60 11.82
CA LYS A 16 9.94 -10.42 10.87
C LYS A 16 9.97 -9.86 9.44
N CYS A 17 9.90 -8.53 9.29
CA CYS A 17 10.02 -7.89 7.97
C CYS A 17 11.37 -8.18 7.29
N ILE A 18 12.47 -8.22 8.04
CA ILE A 18 13.81 -8.54 7.52
C ILE A 18 13.89 -9.99 7.04
N ARG A 19 13.34 -10.93 7.82
CA ARG A 19 13.32 -12.35 7.46
C ARG A 19 12.52 -12.61 6.18
N GLU A 20 11.36 -11.98 6.06
CA GLU A 20 10.40 -12.19 4.96
C GLU A 20 10.73 -11.42 3.67
N CYS A 21 11.68 -10.49 3.71
CA CYS A 21 12.09 -9.78 2.50
C CYS A 21 12.85 -10.72 1.55
N PRO A 22 12.33 -10.99 0.33
CA PRO A 22 12.94 -11.94 -0.59
C PRO A 22 14.26 -11.43 -1.18
N VAL A 23 14.41 -10.10 -1.27
CA VAL A 23 15.58 -9.42 -1.84
C VAL A 23 16.47 -8.76 -0.78
N LYS A 24 16.21 -9.02 0.51
CA LYS A 24 16.97 -8.47 1.65
C LYS A 24 17.13 -6.94 1.70
N ALA A 25 16.19 -6.21 1.08
CA ALA A 25 16.14 -4.75 1.04
C ALA A 25 15.67 -4.06 2.35
N ILE A 26 15.90 -4.67 3.52
CA ILE A 26 15.55 -4.08 4.82
C ILE A 26 16.74 -4.17 5.75
N SER A 27 17.28 -3.01 6.13
CA SER A 27 18.34 -2.87 7.11
C SER A 27 17.77 -2.62 8.51
N PHE A 28 18.60 -2.80 9.53
CA PHE A 28 18.28 -2.44 10.90
C PHE A 28 19.36 -1.50 11.45
N ASN A 29 19.03 -0.21 11.54
CA ASN A 29 19.92 0.84 12.00
C ASN A 29 19.19 1.67 13.05
N ASN A 30 19.89 2.19 14.07
CA ASN A 30 19.31 3.02 15.14
C ASN A 30 18.04 2.40 15.76
N GLU A 31 18.12 1.10 16.09
CA GLU A 31 17.01 0.34 16.68
C GLU A 31 15.74 0.27 15.81
N GLN A 32 15.89 0.47 14.49
CA GLN A 32 14.76 0.58 13.59
C GLN A 32 14.97 -0.12 12.24
N ALA A 33 13.92 -0.78 11.76
CA ALA A 33 13.92 -1.46 10.46
C ALA A 33 13.61 -0.48 9.30
N GLN A 34 14.62 -0.16 8.49
CA GLN A 34 14.53 0.78 7.37
C GLN A 34 14.52 0.05 6.02
N VAL A 35 13.75 0.56 5.06
CA VAL A 35 13.70 0.01 3.69
C VAL A 35 14.81 0.64 2.86
N ILE A 36 15.62 -0.18 2.21
CA ILE A 36 16.66 0.26 1.28
C ILE A 36 15.99 0.44 -0.09
N GLU A 37 15.57 1.68 -0.41
CA GLU A 37 14.73 1.97 -1.59
C GLU A 37 15.34 1.43 -2.91
N LYS A 38 16.66 1.57 -3.08
CA LYS A 38 17.39 1.10 -4.27
C LYS A 38 17.36 -0.42 -4.51
N GLU A 39 17.07 -1.21 -3.48
CA GLU A 39 17.00 -2.68 -3.55
C GLU A 39 15.56 -3.19 -3.47
N CYS A 40 14.61 -2.32 -3.11
CA CYS A 40 13.24 -2.71 -2.85
C CYS A 40 12.46 -2.93 -4.16
N ILE A 41 11.99 -4.16 -4.38
CA ILE A 41 11.11 -4.52 -5.51
C ILE A 41 9.62 -4.28 -5.24
N LEU A 42 9.27 -3.59 -4.15
CA LEU A 42 7.89 -3.20 -3.81
C LEU A 42 6.86 -4.35 -3.69
N CYS A 43 7.31 -5.56 -3.39
CA CYS A 43 6.43 -6.74 -3.31
C CYS A 43 5.45 -6.76 -2.12
N GLY A 44 5.59 -5.86 -1.14
CA GLY A 44 4.67 -5.75 0.00
C GLY A 44 4.73 -6.87 1.06
N LYS A 45 5.55 -7.92 0.90
CA LYS A 45 5.68 -9.01 1.90
C LYS A 45 5.99 -8.52 3.32
N CYS A 46 6.80 -7.46 3.44
CA CYS A 46 7.15 -6.87 4.73
C CYS A 46 5.96 -6.19 5.45
N ILE A 47 4.97 -5.71 4.70
CA ILE A 47 3.73 -5.16 5.21
C ILE A 47 2.85 -6.30 5.73
N LEU A 48 2.60 -7.32 4.88
CA LEU A 48 1.77 -8.48 5.21
C LEU A 48 2.30 -9.27 6.42
N ALA A 49 3.62 -9.37 6.56
CA ALA A 49 4.23 -10.12 7.63
C ALA A 49 4.26 -9.37 8.98
N CYS A 50 4.05 -8.05 9.01
CA CYS A 50 4.22 -7.24 10.21
C CYS A 50 3.02 -7.42 11.16
N PRO A 51 3.20 -8.03 12.35
CA PRO A 51 2.09 -8.24 13.28
C PRO A 51 1.57 -6.94 13.92
N GLN A 52 2.31 -5.85 13.80
CA GLN A 52 2.00 -4.55 14.40
C GLN A 52 1.44 -3.54 13.39
N ASN A 53 1.28 -3.93 12.12
CA ASN A 53 0.92 -3.00 11.03
C ASN A 53 1.81 -1.75 10.96
N ALA A 54 3.08 -1.88 11.34
CA ALA A 54 4.03 -0.78 11.42
C ALA A 54 4.54 -0.35 10.03
N LYS A 55 4.59 -1.26 9.05
CA LYS A 55 4.92 -0.91 7.65
C LYS A 55 3.63 -0.72 6.85
N GLN A 56 3.53 0.39 6.12
CA GLN A 56 2.32 0.77 5.38
C GLN A 56 2.69 1.32 4.00
N VAL A 57 1.77 1.19 3.05
CA VAL A 57 1.89 1.86 1.75
C VAL A 57 1.55 3.34 1.92
N VAL A 58 2.25 4.22 1.21
CA VAL A 58 1.88 5.63 1.11
C VAL A 58 0.43 5.77 0.66
N SER A 59 -0.37 6.48 1.44
CA SER A 59 -1.73 6.82 1.05
C SER A 59 -1.72 7.98 0.06
N HIS A 60 -2.48 7.83 -1.02
CA HIS A 60 -2.78 8.91 -1.96
C HIS A 60 -4.26 9.33 -1.89
N LEU A 61 -4.97 8.97 -0.81
CA LEU A 61 -6.40 9.28 -0.66
C LEU A 61 -6.67 10.79 -0.71
N ASP A 62 -5.89 11.60 -0.02
CA ASP A 62 -6.09 13.07 0.01
C ASP A 62 -5.91 13.68 -1.38
N ASN A 63 -4.94 13.18 -2.16
CA ASN A 63 -4.71 13.61 -3.53
C ASN A 63 -5.92 13.25 -4.42
N VAL A 64 -6.41 12.02 -4.32
CA VAL A 64 -7.56 11.54 -5.09
C VAL A 64 -8.84 12.30 -4.70
N GLN A 65 -9.07 12.53 -3.40
CA GLN A 65 -10.20 13.35 -2.93
C GLN A 65 -10.11 14.78 -3.47
N GLY A 66 -8.92 15.39 -3.49
CA GLY A 66 -8.69 16.69 -4.11
C GLY A 66 -9.02 16.70 -5.61
N MET A 67 -8.67 15.63 -6.34
CA MET A 67 -9.00 15.49 -7.76
C MET A 67 -10.51 15.37 -7.98
N LEU A 68 -11.20 14.55 -7.17
CA LEU A 68 -12.64 14.31 -7.25
C LEU A 68 -13.48 15.54 -6.87
N ASN A 69 -12.99 16.36 -5.93
CA ASN A 69 -13.64 17.63 -5.55
C ASN A 69 -13.39 18.77 -6.56
N GLY A 70 -12.52 18.54 -7.54
CA GLY A 70 -12.22 19.50 -8.60
C GLY A 70 -13.31 19.57 -9.67
N ARG A 71 -13.06 20.35 -10.72
CA ARG A 71 -13.96 20.46 -11.90
C ARG A 71 -13.58 19.52 -13.04
N ASN A 72 -12.43 18.86 -12.93
CA ASN A 72 -11.90 18.03 -13.99
C ASN A 72 -12.52 16.64 -13.91
N LYS A 73 -12.76 16.03 -15.08
CA LYS A 73 -13.16 14.64 -15.15
C LYS A 73 -11.99 13.74 -14.75
N VAL A 74 -12.19 12.90 -13.74
CA VAL A 74 -11.15 12.01 -13.18
C VAL A 74 -11.42 10.60 -13.67
N TYR A 75 -10.48 10.00 -14.40
CA TYR A 75 -10.62 8.62 -14.85
C TYR A 75 -9.93 7.66 -13.88
N VAL A 76 -10.50 6.46 -13.73
CA VAL A 76 -9.91 5.37 -12.97
C VAL A 76 -9.59 4.19 -13.90
N SER A 77 -8.41 3.61 -13.71
CA SER A 77 -8.02 2.33 -14.31
C SER A 77 -7.79 1.34 -13.17
N LEU A 78 -8.43 0.17 -13.26
CA LEU A 78 -8.45 -0.82 -12.20
C LEU A 78 -7.65 -2.06 -12.61
N ALA A 79 -6.74 -2.50 -11.73
CA ALA A 79 -5.97 -3.72 -11.95
C ALA A 79 -6.87 -4.96 -11.88
N PRO A 80 -6.68 -6.00 -12.73
CA PRO A 80 -7.55 -7.18 -12.79
C PRO A 80 -7.72 -7.95 -11.46
N SER A 81 -6.77 -7.80 -10.53
CA SER A 81 -6.80 -8.45 -9.21
C SER A 81 -8.00 -8.02 -8.34
N PHE A 82 -8.71 -6.95 -8.68
CA PHE A 82 -9.93 -6.58 -7.96
C PHE A 82 -10.96 -7.71 -7.94
N ALA A 83 -11.08 -8.46 -9.04
CA ALA A 83 -12.06 -9.52 -9.20
C ALA A 83 -11.82 -10.71 -8.26
N SER A 84 -10.55 -10.94 -7.85
CA SER A 84 -10.22 -11.98 -6.88
C SER A 84 -10.26 -11.48 -5.43
N PHE A 85 -10.05 -10.19 -5.21
CA PHE A 85 -10.07 -9.59 -3.87
C PHE A 85 -11.49 -9.37 -3.36
N PHE A 86 -12.39 -8.83 -4.19
CA PHE A 86 -13.76 -8.49 -3.81
C PHE A 86 -14.75 -9.61 -4.21
N LYS A 87 -14.90 -10.60 -3.34
CA LYS A 87 -15.80 -11.74 -3.58
C LYS A 87 -17.25 -11.28 -3.76
N GLY A 88 -17.91 -11.78 -4.81
CA GLY A 88 -19.31 -11.49 -5.09
C GLY A 88 -19.58 -10.15 -5.78
N ILE A 89 -18.52 -9.39 -6.12
CA ILE A 89 -18.63 -8.16 -6.92
C ILE A 89 -18.15 -8.47 -8.33
N ASP A 90 -19.03 -8.33 -9.31
CA ASP A 90 -18.69 -8.41 -10.72
C ASP A 90 -18.18 -7.04 -11.24
N PHE A 91 -17.84 -6.98 -12.53
CA PHE A 91 -17.37 -5.74 -13.13
C PHE A 91 -18.43 -4.63 -13.08
N GLY A 92 -19.71 -4.96 -13.23
CA GLY A 92 -20.82 -4.01 -13.18
C GLY A 92 -20.91 -3.34 -11.80
N GLY A 93 -20.96 -4.14 -10.74
CA GLY A 93 -21.00 -3.65 -9.37
C GLY A 93 -19.78 -2.80 -9.01
N MET A 94 -18.58 -3.18 -9.47
CA MET A 94 -17.37 -2.38 -9.26
C MET A 94 -17.41 -1.05 -10.04
N SER A 95 -17.87 -1.08 -11.30
CA SER A 95 -18.02 0.13 -12.12
C SER A 95 -19.01 1.11 -11.49
N ASP A 96 -20.15 0.61 -11.01
CA ASP A 96 -21.17 1.43 -10.35
C ASP A 96 -20.67 2.03 -9.04
N ALA A 97 -19.90 1.27 -8.25
CA ALA A 97 -19.27 1.78 -7.04
C ALA A 97 -18.28 2.92 -7.34
N LEU A 98 -17.42 2.76 -8.36
CA LEU A 98 -16.47 3.80 -8.76
C LEU A 98 -17.16 5.07 -9.27
N LYS A 99 -18.22 4.93 -10.07
CA LYS A 99 -19.04 6.08 -10.51
C LYS A 99 -19.69 6.80 -9.34
N LYS A 100 -20.21 6.05 -8.35
CA LYS A 100 -20.78 6.65 -7.13
C LYS A 100 -19.74 7.42 -6.31
N LEU A 101 -18.47 7.04 -6.38
CA LEU A 101 -17.37 7.76 -5.75
C LEU A 101 -16.94 9.02 -6.51
N GLY A 102 -17.44 9.25 -7.72
CA GLY A 102 -17.16 10.45 -8.52
C GLY A 102 -16.12 10.28 -9.63
N PHE A 103 -15.70 9.04 -9.93
CA PHE A 103 -14.89 8.73 -11.11
C PHE A 103 -15.74 8.64 -12.40
#